data_AF-A0A6L3NL86-F1
#
_entry.id   AF-A0A6L3NL86-F1
#
_cell.length_a   1.000
_cell.length_b   1.000
_cell.length_c   1.000
_cell.angle_alpha   90.00
_cell.angle_beta   90.00
_cell.angle_gamma   90.00
#
_symmetry.space_group_name_H-M   'P 1'
#
loop_
_entity.id
_entity.type
_entity.pdbx_description
1 polymer ?
#
loop_
_entity_poly.entity_id
_entity_poly.type
_entity_poly.pdbx_seq_one_letter_code
_entity_poly.pdbx_strand_id
1 'polypeptide(L)'
;MTATVTKEQLDQALEAWEVAEEKSRLEQLNWGQLSASRQSLITSLRKTGHTLDEAQAQFNRYSEAHRAALVTAWADMDEKCAHYWSLHARFTAQQP
;
A
#
# COMPACT_ATOMS: atom_id res chain seq x y z
N MET A 1 5.33 22.76 -26.95
CA MET A 1 4.77 23.65 -25.91
C MET A 1 4.41 22.76 -24.72
N THR A 2 5.13 22.86 -23.61
CA THR A 2 4.76 22.19 -22.36
C THR A 2 3.51 22.86 -21.81
N ALA A 3 2.45 22.10 -21.57
CA ALA A 3 1.23 22.64 -20.96
C ALA A 3 1.54 23.26 -19.59
N THR A 4 1.00 24.45 -19.34
CA THR A 4 1.04 25.14 -18.03
C THR A 4 0.37 24.24 -16.99
N VAL A 5 1.00 24.09 -15.83
CA VAL A 5 0.44 23.33 -14.70
C VAL A 5 -0.44 24.28 -13.92
N THR A 6 -1.68 23.90 -13.64
CA THR A 6 -2.58 24.72 -12.84
C THR A 6 -2.45 24.38 -11.35
N LYS A 7 -2.84 25.32 -10.49
CA LYS A 7 -2.95 25.05 -9.05
C LYS A 7 -3.92 23.90 -8.77
N GLU A 8 -5.04 23.84 -9.49
CA GLU A 8 -6.03 22.77 -9.37
C GLU A 8 -5.42 21.38 -9.68
N GLN A 9 -4.57 21.26 -10.71
CA GLN A 9 -3.86 20.01 -11.01
C GLN A 9 -2.90 19.61 -9.89
N LEU A 10 -2.24 20.60 -9.27
CA LEU A 10 -1.35 20.35 -8.13
C LEU A 10 -2.12 19.88 -6.90
N ASP A 11 -3.24 20.54 -6.60
CA ASP A 11 -4.12 20.21 -5.46
C ASP A 11 -4.73 18.80 -5.64
N GLN A 12 -5.19 18.45 -6.85
CA GLN A 12 -5.67 17.10 -7.17
C GLN A 12 -4.59 16.02 -7.02
N ALA A 13 -3.36 16.31 -7.42
CA ALA A 13 -2.25 15.37 -7.28
C ALA A 13 -1.84 15.19 -5.81
N LEU A 14 -1.93 16.25 -5.00
CA LEU A 14 -1.69 16.18 -3.56
C LEU A 14 -2.75 15.31 -2.88
N GLU A 15 -4.03 15.57 -3.14
CA GLU A 15 -5.14 14.77 -2.60
C GLU A 15 -5.00 13.28 -2.98
N ALA A 16 -4.66 13.00 -4.25
CA ALA A 16 -4.43 11.62 -4.70
C ALA A 16 -3.27 10.94 -3.96
N TRP A 17 -2.20 11.68 -3.66
CA TRP A 17 -1.07 11.16 -2.89
C TRP A 17 -1.47 10.92 -1.42
N GLU A 18 -2.17 11.83 -0.76
CA GLU A 18 -2.64 11.68 0.62
C GLU A 18 -3.56 10.45 0.77
N VAL A 19 -4.46 10.22 -0.18
CA VAL A 19 -5.30 9.01 -0.21
C VAL A 19 -4.48 7.74 -0.35
N ALA A 20 -3.46 7.74 -1.23
CA ALA A 20 -2.59 6.60 -1.43
C ALA A 20 -1.70 6.32 -0.21
N GLU A 21 -1.22 7.37 0.48
CA GLU A 21 -0.47 7.27 1.74
C GLU A 21 -1.32 6.62 2.84
N GLU A 22 -2.55 7.10 3.04
CA GLU A 22 -3.44 6.53 4.06
C GLU A 22 -3.76 5.06 3.77
N LYS A 23 -4.01 4.72 2.50
CA LYS A 23 -4.22 3.33 2.08
C LYS A 23 -2.99 2.45 2.37
N SER A 24 -1.80 2.92 1.99
CA SER A 24 -0.53 2.24 2.27
C SER A 24 -0.34 1.99 3.77
N ARG A 25 -0.61 3.00 4.60
CA ARG A 25 -0.54 2.90 6.06
C ARG A 25 -1.51 1.85 6.61
N LEU A 26 -2.75 1.84 6.14
CA LEU A 26 -3.76 0.86 6.55
C LEU A 26 -3.37 -0.57 6.16
N GLU A 27 -2.88 -0.78 4.93
CA GLU A 27 -2.41 -2.10 4.50
C GLU A 27 -1.20 -2.57 5.32
N GLN A 28 -0.30 -1.66 5.70
CA GLN A 28 0.84 -1.99 6.55
C GLN A 28 0.38 -2.42 7.96
N LEU A 29 -0.61 -1.73 8.53
CA LEU A 29 -1.20 -2.12 9.81
C LEU A 29 -1.89 -3.50 9.72
N ASN A 30 -2.65 -3.73 8.66
CA ASN A 30 -3.31 -5.02 8.41
C ASN A 30 -2.28 -6.16 8.28
N TRP A 31 -1.19 -5.91 7.54
CA TRP A 31 -0.09 -6.87 7.40
C TRP A 31 0.57 -7.19 8.74
N GLY A 32 0.80 -6.17 9.57
CA GLY A 32 1.34 -6.33 10.92
C GLY A 32 0.43 -7.18 11.80
N GLN A 33 -0.88 -6.92 11.79
CA GLN A 33 -1.87 -7.70 12.54
C GLN A 33 -1.94 -9.15 12.08
N LEU A 34 -1.98 -9.40 10.76
CA LEU A 34 -1.96 -10.75 10.21
C LEU A 34 -0.70 -11.51 10.62
N SER A 35 0.47 -10.86 10.50
CA SER A 35 1.75 -11.44 10.88
C SER A 35 1.81 -11.80 12.37
N ALA A 36 1.29 -10.93 13.24
CA ALA A 36 1.19 -11.20 14.67
C ALA A 36 0.23 -12.38 14.97
N SER A 37 -0.81 -12.56 14.16
CA SER A 37 -1.78 -13.65 14.33
C SER A 37 -1.26 -15.04 13.89
N ARG A 38 -0.13 -15.10 13.17
CA ARG A 38 0.39 -16.32 12.53
C ARG A 38 0.43 -17.52 13.47
N GLN A 39 1.02 -17.36 14.65
CA GLN A 39 1.16 -18.46 15.60
C GLN A 39 -0.20 -18.96 16.13
N SER A 40 -1.12 -18.04 16.38
CA SER A 40 -2.48 -18.37 16.84
C SER A 40 -3.25 -19.14 15.77
N LEU A 41 -3.16 -18.71 14.51
CA LEU A 41 -3.82 -19.34 13.38
C LEU A 41 -3.26 -20.74 13.11
N ILE A 42 -1.92 -20.89 13.08
CA ILE A 42 -1.27 -22.19 12.95
C ILE A 42 -1.67 -23.13 14.10
N THR A 43 -1.66 -22.63 15.34
CA THR A 43 -2.04 -23.43 16.51
C THR A 43 -3.50 -23.90 16.42
N SER A 44 -4.39 -23.02 15.96
CA SER A 44 -5.82 -23.34 15.82
C SER A 44 -6.05 -24.38 14.72
N LEU A 45 -5.38 -24.27 13.57
CA LEU A 45 -5.43 -25.27 12.50
C LEU A 45 -4.89 -26.63 12.95
N ARG A 46 -3.83 -26.64 13.76
CA ARG A 46 -3.31 -27.90 14.32
C ARG A 46 -4.29 -28.56 15.28
N LYS A 47 -5.03 -27.78 16.08
CA LYS A 47 -6.08 -28.30 16.96
C LYS A 47 -7.25 -28.94 16.19
N THR A 48 -7.48 -28.53 14.94
CA THR A 48 -8.52 -29.10 14.08
C THR A 48 -8.04 -30.28 13.24
N GLY A 49 -6.80 -30.74 13.44
CA GLY A 49 -6.26 -31.96 12.80
C GLY A 49 -5.28 -31.71 11.67
N HIS A 50 -4.95 -30.46 11.34
CA HIS A 50 -3.91 -30.16 10.35
C HIS A 50 -2.52 -30.49 10.90
N THR A 51 -1.64 -31.00 10.03
CA THR A 51 -0.20 -31.04 10.28
C THR A 51 0.37 -29.62 10.35
N LEU A 52 1.60 -29.48 10.84
CA LEU A 52 2.28 -28.19 10.87
C LEU A 52 2.46 -27.61 9.45
N ASP A 53 2.81 -28.46 8.49
CA ASP A 53 3.06 -28.06 7.11
C ASP A 53 1.78 -27.59 6.42
N GLU A 54 0.66 -28.31 6.62
CA GLU A 54 -0.65 -27.90 6.11
C GLU A 54 -1.11 -26.58 6.73
N ALA A 55 -0.96 -26.42 8.05
CA ALA A 55 -1.31 -25.19 8.74
C ALA A 55 -0.47 -23.99 8.24
N GLN A 56 0.81 -24.22 7.97
CA GLN A 56 1.70 -23.22 7.40
C GLN A 56 1.33 -22.87 5.96
N ALA A 57 1.00 -23.88 5.14
CA ALA A 57 0.56 -23.68 3.77
C ALA A 57 -0.73 -22.87 3.70
N GLN A 58 -1.69 -23.13 4.60
CA GLN A 58 -2.91 -22.34 4.72
C GLN A 58 -2.61 -20.88 5.08
N PHE A 59 -1.79 -20.64 6.11
CA PHE A 59 -1.38 -19.27 6.46
C PHE A 59 -0.67 -18.56 5.30
N ASN A 60 0.22 -19.25 4.58
CA ASN A 60 0.92 -18.67 3.44
C ASN A 60 -0.07 -18.27 2.33
N ARG A 61 -1.03 -19.13 2.02
CA ARG A 61 -2.08 -18.83 1.03
C ARG A 61 -2.92 -17.62 1.43
N TYR A 62 -3.30 -17.50 2.70
CA TYR A 62 -4.03 -16.34 3.19
C TYR A 62 -3.18 -15.06 3.16
N SER A 63 -1.92 -15.15 3.58
CA SER A 63 -1.03 -13.99 3.65
C SER A 63 -0.56 -13.51 2.28
N GLU A 64 -0.54 -14.35 1.25
CA GLU A 64 -0.17 -13.93 -0.10
C GLU A 64 -1.05 -12.80 -0.65
N ALA A 65 -2.37 -12.87 -0.45
CA ALA A 65 -3.30 -11.82 -0.89
C ALA A 65 -3.03 -10.48 -0.19
N HIS A 66 -2.80 -10.52 1.12
CA HIS A 66 -2.47 -9.32 1.90
C HIS A 66 -1.10 -8.75 1.53
N ARG A 67 -0.12 -9.61 1.25
CA ARG A 67 1.20 -9.18 0.77
C ARG A 67 1.08 -8.46 -0.57
N ALA A 68 0.29 -9.00 -1.49
CA ALA A 68 0.06 -8.39 -2.80
C ALA A 68 -0.66 -7.03 -2.68
N ALA A 69 -1.66 -6.93 -1.80
CA ALA A 69 -2.35 -5.67 -1.52
C ALA A 69 -1.40 -4.59 -0.97
N LEU A 70 -0.56 -4.95 0.01
CA LEU A 70 0.43 -4.05 0.58
C LEU A 70 1.44 -3.55 -0.46
N VAL A 71 2.02 -4.47 -1.25
CA VAL A 71 2.96 -4.10 -2.32
C VAL A 71 2.32 -3.19 -3.36
N THR A 72 1.05 -3.45 -3.71
CA THR A 72 0.31 -2.60 -4.64
C THR A 72 0.05 -1.20 -4.05
N ALA A 73 -0.30 -1.12 -2.76
CA ALA A 73 -0.51 0.16 -2.09
C ALA A 73 0.77 0.99 -1.98
N TRP A 74 1.92 0.35 -1.73
CA TRP A 74 3.22 1.02 -1.76
C TRP A 74 3.56 1.56 -3.15
N ALA A 75 3.39 0.75 -4.19
CA ALA A 75 3.66 1.18 -5.56
C ALA A 75 2.76 2.36 -5.99
N ASP A 76 1.47 2.32 -5.63
CA ASP A 76 0.52 3.41 -5.90
C ASP A 76 0.93 4.70 -5.16
N MET A 77 1.29 4.60 -3.87
CA MET A 77 1.79 5.74 -3.09
C MET A 77 3.05 6.36 -3.72
N ASP A 78 4.03 5.53 -4.10
CA ASP A 78 5.26 5.99 -4.76
C ASP A 78 4.96 6.69 -6.10
N GLU A 79 4.05 6.13 -6.89
CA GLU A 79 3.61 6.73 -8.16
C GLU A 79 2.95 8.10 -7.96
N LYS A 80 2.00 8.22 -7.02
CA LYS A 80 1.30 9.49 -6.74
C LYS A 80 2.24 10.54 -6.15
N CYS A 81 3.15 10.12 -5.26
CA CYS A 81 4.20 10.99 -4.73
C CYS A 81 5.08 11.54 -5.87
N ALA A 82 5.59 10.68 -6.75
CA ALA A 82 6.41 11.09 -7.87
C ALA A 82 5.65 12.03 -8.83
N HIS A 83 4.37 11.75 -9.07
CA HIS A 83 3.51 12.58 -9.90
C HIS A 83 3.32 13.98 -9.29
N TYR A 84 2.98 14.07 -8.01
CA TYR A 84 2.85 15.34 -7.29
C TYR A 84 4.14 16.16 -7.36
N TRP A 85 5.29 15.57 -7.04
CA TRP A 85 6.57 16.29 -7.07
C TRP A 85 6.97 16.74 -8.49
N SER A 86 6.63 15.96 -9.51
CA SER A 86 6.82 16.37 -10.90
C SER A 86 5.98 17.59 -11.27
N LEU A 87 4.70 17.62 -10.87
CA LEU A 87 3.82 18.76 -11.08
C LEU A 87 4.26 19.98 -10.27
N HIS A 88 4.64 19.78 -9.01
CA HIS A 88 5.15 20.84 -8.13
C HIS A 88 6.36 21.53 -8.74
N ALA A 89 7.38 20.76 -9.17
CA ALA A 89 8.58 21.32 -9.80
C ALA A 89 8.26 22.13 -11.05
N ARG A 90 7.34 21.64 -11.90
CA ARG A 90 6.87 22.37 -13.08
C ARG A 90 6.10 23.64 -12.71
N PHE A 91 5.24 23.59 -11.71
CA PHE A 91 4.44 24.72 -11.25
C PHE A 91 5.32 25.84 -10.69
N THR A 92 6.29 25.50 -9.83
CA THR A 92 7.26 26.46 -9.28
C THR A 92 8.11 27.10 -10.38
N ALA A 93 8.56 26.34 -11.38
CA ALA A 93 9.34 26.87 -12.49
C ALA A 93 8.55 27.82 -13.43
N GLN A 94 7.21 27.86 -13.32
CA GLN A 94 6.34 28.78 -14.06
C GLN A 94 6.11 30.10 -13.32
N GLN A 95 6.45 30.18 -12.04
CA GLN A 95 6.29 31.39 -11.25
C GLN A 95 7.53 32.30 -11.47
N PRO A 96 7.33 33.60 -11.77
CA PRO A 96 8.40 34.55 -12.03
C PRO A 96 9.23 34.89 -10.79
#